data_AF-A0A9N8PSV3-F1
#
_entry.id   AF-A0A9N8PSV3-F1
#
_cell.length_a   1.000
_cell.length_b   1.000
_cell.length_c   1.000
_cell.angle_alpha   90.00
_cell.angle_beta   90.00
_cell.angle_gamma   90.00
#
_symmetry.space_group_name_H-M   'P 1'
#
loop_
_entity.id
_entity.type
_entity.pdbx_description
1 polymer ?
#
loop_
_entity_poly.entity_id
_entity_poly.type
_entity_poly.pdbx_seq_one_letter_code
_entity_poly.pdbx_strand_id
1 'polypeptide(L)'
;MELNFVDTKAELVGMVRECRNLRQKIKRDQEPMLADPVPNIMNTFPPRDTCDRLVKHYLRTFELIYRVVHIPTFWKEYEEFWKDPAAVPFSFTIQLGLLMAIGSVFDADRDGTTDLMSRKWVYAAQWWLVGPSAKSTMNLAGIQNFCLLLISRQVTSFGPSLWLSEASLLKMAMIMGLHRDTALFNLDHLQSALRQRLWTTILELVVHGSVDTSTPLLLTLTDFDTHIPLNILDADLSSGITEAPMQQPLRTFTEASIQILLRKSLPVRIEAARVINNARGEQSYEQAIALSTKIQDICREIAQYCRLHWTNFLGMHHKFLDMQLRRYILLLHRPFMLQACNDPRFYLSRKICLESAMIIASYAALINIPSGVLDDLSRLMIMSTGTFRGALTLDVITVLGLEVIRQIEESNIGTSFAPGTDGDLILDPLAEMARAQREPVMRTLEHLKEQLLQIIKLGHPHLKRYIFLAGVISQIRAMETGQGVQPAVVRAAQESLRICYTALQSASTPIDLQDPLNNFDFNDPAFLMDLETMVSTFICDWVRFERQDLIISRTRILPWTFPRSCSHHSKGG
;
A
#
# COMPACT_ATOMS: atom_id res chain seq x y z
N MET A 1 -43.88 -9.45 6.33
CA MET A 1 -42.71 -10.33 6.18
C MET A 1 -41.45 -9.53 6.49
N GLU A 2 -41.36 -8.96 7.69
CA GLU A 2 -40.27 -8.05 8.12
C GLU A 2 -39.43 -8.63 9.26
N LEU A 3 -39.83 -9.78 9.83
CA LEU A 3 -39.07 -10.49 10.87
C LEU A 3 -37.75 -11.12 10.38
N ASN A 4 -37.47 -11.15 9.07
CA ASN A 4 -36.33 -11.90 8.52
C ASN A 4 -35.02 -11.09 8.43
N PHE A 5 -35.09 -9.74 8.42
CA PHE A 5 -33.90 -8.90 8.24
C PHE A 5 -33.12 -8.68 9.55
N VAL A 6 -33.82 -8.56 10.67
CA VAL A 6 -33.21 -8.34 11.99
C VAL A 6 -32.41 -9.56 12.45
N ASP A 7 -32.96 -10.76 12.26
CA ASP A 7 -32.29 -12.02 12.62
C ASP A 7 -31.08 -12.29 11.72
N THR A 8 -31.21 -12.04 10.41
CA THR A 8 -30.10 -12.13 9.46
C THR A 8 -28.97 -11.13 9.79
N LYS A 9 -29.34 -9.92 10.26
CA LYS A 9 -28.37 -8.91 10.71
C LYS A 9 -27.65 -9.37 11.99
N ALA A 10 -28.37 -9.91 12.96
CA ALA A 10 -27.77 -10.41 14.20
C ALA A 10 -26.80 -11.58 13.95
N GLU A 11 -27.18 -12.52 13.08
CA GLU A 11 -26.32 -13.63 12.65
C GLU A 11 -25.04 -13.11 11.98
N LEU A 12 -25.17 -12.17 11.03
CA LEU A 12 -24.04 -11.56 10.35
C LEU A 12 -23.08 -10.88 11.33
N VAL A 13 -23.60 -10.09 12.29
CA VAL A 13 -22.80 -9.44 13.33
C VAL A 13 -22.04 -10.48 14.17
N GLY A 14 -22.67 -11.61 14.49
CA GLY A 14 -22.04 -12.75 15.16
C GLY A 14 -20.85 -13.31 14.37
N MET A 15 -21.05 -13.64 13.09
CA MET A 15 -20.01 -14.17 12.21
C MET A 15 -18.83 -13.20 12.02
N VAL A 16 -19.14 -11.90 11.90
CA VAL A 16 -18.12 -10.84 11.82
C VAL A 16 -17.28 -10.79 13.09
N ARG A 17 -17.92 -10.89 14.25
CA ARG A 17 -17.25 -10.92 15.55
C ARG A 17 -16.33 -12.14 15.66
N GLU A 18 -16.78 -13.32 15.26
CA GLU A 18 -15.97 -14.55 15.28
C GLU A 18 -14.74 -14.45 14.36
N CYS A 19 -14.93 -14.04 13.10
CA CYS A 19 -13.82 -13.84 12.15
C CYS A 19 -12.84 -12.79 12.66
N ARG A 20 -13.34 -11.70 13.26
CA ARG A 20 -12.51 -10.65 13.87
C ARG A 20 -11.69 -11.19 15.04
N ASN A 21 -12.31 -11.95 15.94
CA ASN A 21 -11.63 -12.52 17.11
C ASN A 21 -10.53 -13.49 16.67
N LEU A 22 -10.81 -14.36 15.69
CA LEU A 22 -9.81 -15.26 15.12
C LEU A 22 -8.66 -14.49 14.46
N ARG A 23 -8.96 -13.48 13.65
CA ARG A 23 -7.96 -12.58 13.06
C ARG A 23 -7.10 -11.88 14.12
N GLN A 24 -7.71 -11.40 15.19
CA GLN A 24 -6.98 -10.76 16.30
C GLN A 24 -6.11 -11.76 17.05
N LYS A 25 -6.58 -13.00 17.26
CA LYS A 25 -5.77 -14.08 17.81
C LYS A 25 -4.54 -14.36 16.94
N ILE A 26 -4.73 -14.62 15.65
CA ILE A 26 -3.62 -14.87 14.70
C ILE A 26 -2.62 -13.72 14.71
N LYS A 27 -3.08 -12.47 14.72
CA LYS A 27 -2.20 -11.30 14.81
C LYS A 27 -1.39 -11.26 16.10
N ARG A 28 -2.02 -11.55 17.24
CA ARG A 28 -1.32 -11.62 18.54
C ARG A 28 -0.28 -12.74 18.56
N ASP A 29 -0.63 -13.91 18.05
CA ASP A 29 0.29 -15.06 17.97
C ASP A 29 1.47 -14.76 17.03
N GLN A 30 1.25 -13.91 16.02
CA GLN A 30 2.27 -13.41 15.11
C GLN A 30 3.10 -12.25 15.69
N GLU A 31 2.59 -11.52 16.68
CA GLU A 31 3.27 -10.36 17.29
C GLU A 31 4.38 -10.83 18.26
N PRO A 32 5.57 -10.22 18.23
CA PRO A 32 6.60 -10.54 19.19
C PRO A 32 6.18 -10.09 20.60
N MET A 33 6.39 -10.94 21.61
CA MET A 33 6.19 -10.59 23.02
C MET A 33 7.07 -9.39 23.38
N LEU A 34 6.44 -8.24 23.69
CA LEU A 34 7.08 -6.92 23.89
C LEU A 34 7.98 -6.80 25.13
N ALA A 35 8.22 -7.89 25.85
CA ALA A 35 9.01 -7.89 27.07
C ALA A 35 10.53 -7.80 26.84
N ASP A 36 11.00 -7.80 25.59
CA ASP A 36 12.44 -7.76 25.30
C ASP A 36 12.76 -6.67 24.27
N PRO A 37 13.35 -5.52 24.67
CA PRO A 37 13.96 -4.61 23.72
C PRO A 37 15.16 -5.32 23.11
N VAL A 38 14.96 -6.11 22.03
CA VAL A 38 15.89 -7.07 21.42
C VAL A 38 17.35 -6.80 21.85
N PRO A 39 17.79 -7.33 23.02
CA PRO A 39 19.00 -6.83 23.69
C PRO A 39 20.24 -7.05 22.85
N ASN A 40 20.15 -7.98 21.90
CA ASN A 40 21.13 -8.18 20.87
C ASN A 40 20.46 -8.62 19.55
N ILE A 41 20.07 -7.64 18.73
CA ILE A 41 19.50 -7.87 17.38
C ILE A 41 20.41 -8.75 16.51
N MET A 42 21.73 -8.72 16.71
CA MET A 42 22.68 -9.50 15.92
C MET A 42 22.47 -11.00 16.10
N ASN A 43 22.05 -11.45 17.29
CA ASN A 43 21.76 -12.86 17.57
C ASN A 43 20.54 -13.38 16.80
N THR A 44 19.77 -12.49 16.17
CA THR A 44 18.61 -12.84 15.35
C THR A 44 18.93 -12.91 13.86
N PHE A 45 20.15 -12.56 13.46
CA PHE A 45 20.56 -12.60 12.05
C PHE A 45 20.80 -14.05 11.61
N PRO A 46 20.32 -14.45 10.43
CA PRO A 46 20.55 -15.78 9.89
C PRO A 46 22.03 -15.96 9.48
N PRO A 47 22.43 -17.15 9.03
CA PRO A 47 23.76 -17.36 8.45
C PRO A 47 24.05 -16.36 7.33
N ARG A 48 25.35 -16.03 7.15
CA ARG A 48 25.82 -15.02 6.19
C ARG A 48 25.25 -15.21 4.78
N ASP A 49 25.17 -16.43 4.28
CA ASP A 49 24.64 -16.69 2.93
C ASP A 49 23.17 -16.25 2.77
N THR A 50 22.37 -16.42 3.83
CA THR A 50 20.98 -15.92 3.85
C THR A 50 20.98 -14.39 3.94
N CYS A 51 21.81 -13.79 4.79
CA CYS A 51 21.95 -12.32 4.87
C CYS A 51 22.33 -11.73 3.50
N ASP A 52 23.33 -12.30 2.83
CA ASP A 52 23.79 -11.91 1.49
C ASP A 52 22.63 -11.95 0.48
N ARG A 53 21.86 -13.05 0.48
CA ARG A 53 20.70 -13.23 -0.40
C ARG A 53 19.63 -12.17 -0.15
N LEU A 54 19.23 -11.97 1.10
CA LEU A 54 18.20 -11.00 1.48
C LEU A 54 18.61 -9.56 1.17
N VAL A 55 19.86 -9.18 1.45
CA VAL A 55 20.41 -7.87 1.08
C VAL A 55 20.38 -7.68 -0.43
N LYS A 56 20.84 -8.66 -1.22
CA LYS A 56 20.78 -8.60 -2.69
C LYS A 56 19.36 -8.43 -3.21
N HIS A 57 18.36 -9.01 -2.55
CA HIS A 57 16.95 -8.79 -2.90
C HIS A 57 16.52 -7.33 -2.68
N TYR A 58 16.89 -6.70 -1.58
CA TYR A 58 16.63 -5.27 -1.37
C TYR A 58 17.32 -4.40 -2.43
N LEU A 59 18.60 -4.64 -2.67
CA LEU A 59 19.41 -3.86 -3.62
C LEU A 59 18.86 -3.95 -5.05
N ARG A 60 18.40 -5.14 -5.47
CA ARG A 60 17.80 -5.35 -6.79
C ARG A 60 16.42 -4.71 -6.94
N THR A 61 15.68 -4.54 -5.84
CA THR A 61 14.29 -4.08 -5.87
C THR A 61 14.18 -2.61 -5.47
N PHE A 62 14.06 -2.31 -4.18
CA PHE A 62 13.72 -0.98 -3.68
C PHE A 62 14.89 0.00 -3.68
N GLU A 63 16.13 -0.46 -3.65
CA GLU A 63 17.27 0.47 -3.66
C GLU A 63 17.31 1.31 -4.94
N LEU A 64 17.01 0.72 -6.12
CA LEU A 64 16.93 1.49 -7.37
C LEU A 64 15.84 2.59 -7.36
N ILE A 65 14.82 2.46 -6.48
CA ILE A 65 13.72 3.42 -6.37
C ILE A 65 14.04 4.49 -5.33
N TYR A 66 14.42 4.05 -4.13
CA TYR A 66 14.52 4.89 -2.93
C TYR A 66 15.96 5.25 -2.54
N ARG A 67 16.99 4.71 -3.19
CA ARG A 67 18.40 5.12 -3.07
C ARG A 67 18.83 5.52 -1.66
N VAL A 68 18.55 4.66 -0.69
CA VAL A 68 18.73 5.00 0.73
C VAL A 68 20.18 4.78 1.14
N VAL A 69 20.83 3.76 0.58
CA VAL A 69 22.20 3.39 0.92
C VAL A 69 23.17 3.72 -0.22
N HIS A 70 24.41 3.99 0.11
CA HIS A 70 25.47 4.00 -0.88
C HIS A 70 26.05 2.58 -0.99
N ILE A 71 25.82 1.91 -2.11
CA ILE A 71 26.06 0.46 -2.26
C ILE A 71 27.53 0.07 -1.93
N PRO A 72 28.57 0.77 -2.46
CA PRO A 72 29.96 0.47 -2.13
C PRO A 72 30.30 0.63 -0.64
N THR A 73 29.82 1.70 -0.01
CA THR A 73 30.05 1.94 1.43
C THR A 73 29.37 0.86 2.26
N PHE A 74 28.12 0.52 1.93
CA PHE A 74 27.38 -0.53 2.61
C PHE A 74 28.11 -1.87 2.56
N TRP A 75 28.59 -2.30 1.39
CA TRP A 75 29.31 -3.58 1.28
C TRP A 75 30.64 -3.58 2.04
N LYS A 76 31.34 -2.44 2.11
CA LYS A 76 32.54 -2.32 2.93
C LYS A 76 32.21 -2.52 4.42
N GLU A 77 31.20 -1.82 4.94
CA GLU A 77 30.75 -1.97 6.33
C GLU A 77 30.21 -3.38 6.59
N TYR A 78 29.56 -4.01 5.60
CA TYR A 78 29.07 -5.39 5.68
C TYR A 78 30.20 -6.41 5.84
N GLU A 79 31.29 -6.27 5.08
CA GLU A 79 32.47 -7.13 5.24
C GLU A 79 33.18 -6.91 6.58
N GLU A 80 33.21 -5.68 7.06
CA GLU A 80 33.76 -5.34 8.39
C GLU A 80 32.90 -5.95 9.51
N PHE A 81 31.56 -5.87 9.41
CA PHE A 81 30.62 -6.48 10.35
C PHE A 81 30.85 -7.98 10.53
N TRP A 82 31.11 -8.72 9.44
CA TRP A 82 31.36 -10.16 9.53
C TRP A 82 32.76 -10.52 10.08
N LYS A 83 33.70 -9.58 10.06
CA LYS A 83 35.04 -9.76 10.67
C LYS A 83 35.01 -9.43 12.16
N ASP A 84 34.42 -8.29 12.50
CA ASP A 84 34.27 -7.81 13.86
C ASP A 84 32.97 -6.99 13.99
N PRO A 85 31.87 -7.58 14.50
CA PRO A 85 30.61 -6.87 14.69
C PRO A 85 30.71 -5.66 15.63
N ALA A 86 31.71 -5.61 16.52
CA ALA A 86 31.91 -4.48 17.43
C ALA A 86 32.60 -3.28 16.76
N ALA A 87 33.25 -3.50 15.60
CA ALA A 87 33.94 -2.45 14.86
C ALA A 87 33.01 -1.56 14.05
N VAL A 88 31.77 -2.01 13.77
CA VAL A 88 30.80 -1.24 12.99
C VAL A 88 29.82 -0.46 13.88
N PRO A 89 29.34 0.72 13.45
CA PRO A 89 28.34 1.46 14.20
C PRO A 89 27.04 0.66 14.37
N PHE A 90 26.39 0.75 15.53
CA PHE A 90 25.10 0.08 15.76
C PHE A 90 24.00 0.49 14.77
N SER A 91 24.08 1.71 14.20
CA SER A 91 23.19 2.15 13.13
C SER A 91 23.28 1.30 11.86
N PHE A 92 24.46 0.71 11.56
CA PHE A 92 24.64 -0.23 10.47
C PHE A 92 23.92 -1.54 10.76
N THR A 93 24.01 -2.06 12.00
CA THR A 93 23.29 -3.26 12.41
C THR A 93 21.77 -3.11 12.24
N ILE A 94 21.22 -1.96 12.64
CA ILE A 94 19.80 -1.64 12.40
C ILE A 94 19.49 -1.57 10.90
N GLN A 95 20.36 -0.93 10.11
CA GLN A 95 20.21 -0.81 8.67
C GLN A 95 20.19 -2.18 8.00
N LEU A 96 21.13 -3.08 8.36
CA LEU A 96 21.19 -4.44 7.86
C LEU A 96 19.91 -5.22 8.18
N GLY A 97 19.42 -5.15 9.42
CA GLY A 97 18.14 -5.76 9.81
C GLY A 97 16.96 -5.27 8.98
N LEU A 98 16.87 -3.97 8.70
CA LEU A 98 15.80 -3.40 7.86
C LEU A 98 15.93 -3.80 6.39
N LEU A 99 17.15 -3.82 5.84
CA LEU A 99 17.42 -4.29 4.48
C LEU A 99 16.99 -5.74 4.31
N MET A 100 17.33 -6.61 5.27
CA MET A 100 16.91 -8.00 5.27
C MET A 100 15.40 -8.15 5.46
N ALA A 101 14.77 -7.32 6.29
CA ALA A 101 13.31 -7.31 6.45
C ALA A 101 12.62 -7.04 5.11
N ILE A 102 13.05 -6.01 4.37
CA ILE A 102 12.51 -5.70 3.04
C ILE A 102 12.84 -6.82 2.05
N GLY A 103 14.09 -7.27 2.01
CA GLY A 103 14.57 -8.32 1.12
C GLY A 103 13.84 -9.65 1.29
N SER A 104 13.43 -9.98 2.52
CA SER A 104 12.71 -11.21 2.84
C SER A 104 11.38 -11.36 2.10
N VAL A 105 10.76 -10.26 1.66
CA VAL A 105 9.51 -10.31 0.88
C VAL A 105 9.71 -10.91 -0.51
N PHE A 106 10.92 -10.78 -1.04
CA PHE A 106 11.29 -11.27 -2.36
C PHE A 106 11.99 -12.63 -2.33
N ASP A 107 12.22 -13.19 -1.14
CA ASP A 107 12.83 -14.50 -1.00
C ASP A 107 11.84 -15.61 -1.36
N ALA A 108 12.29 -16.60 -2.13
CA ALA A 108 11.48 -17.75 -2.51
C ALA A 108 11.33 -18.74 -1.35
N ASP A 109 12.37 -18.85 -0.53
CA ASP A 109 12.47 -19.78 0.60
C ASP A 109 11.91 -19.19 1.92
N ARG A 110 11.06 -18.16 1.80
CA ARG A 110 10.47 -17.46 2.95
C ARG A 110 9.60 -18.41 3.77
N ASP A 111 9.86 -18.46 5.08
CA ASP A 111 9.14 -19.26 6.06
C ASP A 111 8.63 -18.43 7.26
N GLY A 112 7.90 -19.08 8.17
CA GLY A 112 7.39 -18.44 9.40
C GLY A 112 8.50 -17.91 10.32
N THR A 113 9.70 -18.49 10.28
CA THR A 113 10.86 -18.01 11.03
C THR A 113 11.33 -16.66 10.49
N THR A 114 11.47 -16.56 9.17
CA THR A 114 11.87 -15.34 8.47
C THR A 114 10.86 -14.20 8.71
N ASP A 115 9.57 -14.52 8.71
CA ASP A 115 8.50 -13.60 9.11
C ASP A 115 8.74 -13.04 10.51
N LEU A 116 8.97 -13.93 11.49
CA LEU A 116 9.18 -13.56 12.89
C LEU A 116 10.43 -12.68 13.05
N MET A 117 11.55 -13.04 12.40
CA MET A 117 12.79 -12.26 12.46
C MET A 117 12.62 -10.87 11.82
N SER A 118 11.95 -10.80 10.67
CA SER A 118 11.60 -9.52 10.04
C SER A 118 10.83 -8.60 10.99
N ARG A 119 9.89 -9.14 11.79
CA ARG A 119 9.18 -8.36 12.83
C ARG A 119 10.14 -7.83 13.88
N LYS A 120 11.01 -8.69 14.42
CA LYS A 120 12.00 -8.31 15.44
C LYS A 120 12.90 -7.18 14.94
N TRP A 121 13.37 -7.24 13.70
CA TRP A 121 14.22 -6.18 13.12
C TRP A 121 13.48 -4.85 12.98
N VAL A 122 12.23 -4.87 12.50
CA VAL A 122 11.40 -3.67 12.37
C VAL A 122 11.09 -3.03 13.73
N TYR A 123 10.76 -3.83 14.75
CA TYR A 123 10.53 -3.30 16.11
C TYR A 123 11.80 -2.79 16.77
N ALA A 124 12.93 -3.48 16.61
CA ALA A 124 14.22 -3.03 17.11
C ALA A 124 14.61 -1.67 16.50
N ALA A 125 14.43 -1.50 15.19
CA ALA A 125 14.65 -0.22 14.52
C ALA A 125 13.73 0.90 15.04
N GLN A 126 12.45 0.61 15.24
CA GLN A 126 11.50 1.55 15.84
C GLN A 126 11.92 1.97 17.25
N TRP A 127 12.29 1.01 18.10
CA TRP A 127 12.77 1.28 19.45
C TRP A 127 14.05 2.12 19.44
N TRP A 128 14.99 1.81 18.54
CA TRP A 128 16.23 2.56 18.39
C TRP A 128 16.00 3.99 17.89
N LEU A 129 15.06 4.21 16.97
CA LEU A 129 14.80 5.55 16.43
C LEU A 129 14.06 6.48 17.40
N VAL A 130 13.07 5.96 18.15
CA VAL A 130 12.14 6.79 18.96
C VAL A 130 12.31 6.61 20.46
N GLY A 131 13.03 5.57 20.89
CA GLY A 131 13.32 5.28 22.29
C GLY A 131 14.42 6.16 22.88
N PRO A 132 15.16 5.68 23.90
CA PRO A 132 16.18 6.46 24.60
C PRO A 132 17.28 7.04 23.70
N SER A 133 17.53 6.43 22.54
CA SER A 133 18.50 6.86 21.53
C SER A 133 18.01 7.95 20.58
N ALA A 134 16.78 8.46 20.70
CA ALA A 134 16.20 9.43 19.75
C ALA A 134 17.07 10.69 19.52
N LYS A 135 17.84 11.12 20.53
CA LYS A 135 18.76 12.25 20.39
C LYS A 135 20.01 11.89 19.57
N SER A 136 20.56 10.68 19.75
CA SER A 136 21.76 10.23 19.03
C SER A 136 21.46 9.77 17.61
N THR A 137 20.20 9.49 17.29
CA THR A 137 19.74 9.17 15.91
C THR A 137 19.47 10.40 15.05
N MET A 138 19.69 11.62 15.55
CA MET A 138 19.60 12.86 14.74
C MET A 138 20.83 13.07 13.86
N ASN A 139 21.06 12.13 12.94
CA ASN A 139 22.16 12.14 11.98
C ASN A 139 21.72 11.44 10.68
N LEU A 140 22.60 11.44 9.67
CA LEU A 140 22.27 10.90 8.34
C LEU A 140 21.90 9.41 8.39
N ALA A 141 22.61 8.62 9.20
CA ALA A 141 22.32 7.20 9.39
C ALA A 141 20.95 6.97 10.04
N GLY A 142 20.53 7.84 10.97
CA GLY A 142 19.19 7.82 11.52
C GLY A 142 18.12 8.12 10.49
N ILE A 143 18.33 9.10 9.60
CA ILE A 143 17.42 9.39 8.48
C ILE A 143 17.32 8.21 7.50
N GLN A 144 18.45 7.58 7.15
CA GLN A 144 18.48 6.38 6.31
C GLN A 144 17.65 5.25 6.93
N ASN A 145 17.90 4.95 8.20
CA ASN A 145 17.18 3.93 8.95
C ASN A 145 15.68 4.26 9.09
N PHE A 146 15.33 5.55 9.25
CA PHE A 146 13.92 5.95 9.32
C PHE A 146 13.22 5.77 7.96
N CYS A 147 13.87 6.10 6.84
CA CYS A 147 13.33 5.80 5.49
C CYS A 147 13.11 4.29 5.32
N LEU A 148 14.11 3.47 5.65
CA LEU A 148 14.03 2.01 5.58
C LEU A 148 12.95 1.43 6.51
N LEU A 149 12.77 2.01 7.70
CA LEU A 149 11.72 1.62 8.63
C LEU A 149 10.33 1.87 8.01
N LEU A 150 10.09 3.03 7.42
CA LEU A 150 8.81 3.30 6.75
C LEU A 150 8.58 2.35 5.56
N ILE A 151 9.59 2.14 4.73
CA ILE A 151 9.53 1.21 3.59
C ILE A 151 9.25 -0.23 4.07
N SER A 152 10.01 -0.73 5.05
CA SER A 152 9.82 -2.08 5.59
C SER A 152 8.40 -2.29 6.09
N ARG A 153 7.86 -1.38 6.89
CA ARG A 153 6.47 -1.48 7.40
C ARG A 153 5.43 -1.56 6.29
N GLN A 154 5.67 -0.86 5.19
CA GLN A 154 4.79 -0.90 4.02
C GLN A 154 4.88 -2.25 3.29
N VAL A 155 6.09 -2.80 3.18
CA VAL A 155 6.40 -4.01 2.40
C VAL A 155 6.08 -5.32 3.14
N THR A 156 6.23 -5.37 4.46
CA THR A 156 6.14 -6.61 5.27
C THR A 156 4.83 -6.75 6.06
N SER A 157 3.74 -6.12 5.61
CA SER A 157 2.40 -6.18 6.22
C SER A 157 2.25 -5.76 7.70
N PHE A 158 3.25 -5.10 8.32
CA PHE A 158 3.13 -4.56 9.68
C PHE A 158 2.08 -3.45 9.82
N GLY A 159 1.71 -2.83 8.70
CA GLY A 159 0.77 -1.73 8.67
C GLY A 159 1.37 -0.41 9.18
N PRO A 160 0.62 0.69 9.04
CA PRO A 160 1.11 2.02 9.40
C PRO A 160 1.31 2.16 10.92
N SER A 161 2.25 3.01 11.32
CA SER A 161 2.39 3.49 12.69
C SER A 161 1.91 4.93 12.74
N LEU A 162 1.05 5.27 13.71
CA LEU A 162 0.58 6.66 13.87
C LEU A 162 1.70 7.61 14.34
N TRP A 163 2.69 7.07 15.05
CA TRP A 163 3.78 7.85 15.65
C TRP A 163 5.02 7.94 14.75
N LEU A 164 5.28 6.90 13.95
CA LEU A 164 6.33 6.86 12.95
C LEU A 164 5.71 7.12 11.59
N SER A 165 5.63 8.39 11.21
CA SER A 165 5.00 8.85 9.98
C SER A 165 6.00 9.55 9.06
N GLU A 166 5.62 9.66 7.80
CA GLU A 166 6.36 10.41 6.78
C GLU A 166 6.48 11.90 7.17
N ALA A 167 5.50 12.43 7.91
CA ALA A 167 5.51 13.81 8.41
C ALA A 167 6.59 14.05 9.49
N SER A 168 6.80 13.10 10.41
CA SER A 168 7.87 13.24 11.41
C SER A 168 9.26 13.07 10.78
N LEU A 169 9.41 12.17 9.81
CA LEU A 169 10.60 12.06 8.97
C LEU A 169 10.89 13.38 8.22
N LEU A 170 9.89 13.95 7.55
CA LEU A 170 10.02 15.21 6.81
C LEU A 170 10.51 16.34 7.71
N LYS A 171 9.86 16.52 8.87
CA LYS A 171 10.24 17.55 9.83
C LYS A 171 11.68 17.37 10.31
N MET A 172 12.08 16.14 10.61
CA MET A 172 13.44 15.83 11.05
C MET A 172 14.48 16.14 9.97
N ALA A 173 14.23 15.72 8.74
CA ALA A 173 15.09 16.00 7.61
C ALA A 173 15.22 17.51 7.33
N MET A 174 14.13 18.26 7.48
CA MET A 174 14.15 19.72 7.37
C MET A 174 14.98 20.37 8.47
N ILE A 175 14.83 19.96 9.73
CA ILE A 175 15.67 20.44 10.85
C ILE A 175 17.16 20.19 10.57
N MET A 176 17.49 19.04 9.97
CA MET A 176 18.86 18.68 9.60
C MET A 176 19.37 19.34 8.30
N GLY A 177 18.55 20.18 7.65
CA GLY A 177 18.92 20.94 6.46
C GLY A 177 18.91 20.16 5.15
N LEU A 178 18.32 18.95 5.07
CA LEU A 178 18.32 18.15 3.84
C LEU A 178 17.51 18.79 2.68
N HIS A 179 16.59 19.68 3.01
CA HIS A 179 15.78 20.44 2.06
C HIS A 179 16.54 21.60 1.38
N ARG A 180 17.75 21.91 1.86
CA ARG A 180 18.59 23.01 1.37
C ARG A 180 19.67 22.50 0.43
N ASP A 181 20.12 23.37 -0.46
CA ASP A 181 21.23 23.11 -1.36
C ASP A 181 22.48 22.66 -0.58
N THR A 182 23.07 21.55 -1.04
CA THR A 182 24.31 21.02 -0.51
C THR A 182 25.48 21.99 -0.68
N ALA A 183 25.45 22.86 -1.70
CA ALA A 183 26.48 23.87 -1.94
C ALA A 183 26.58 24.92 -0.81
N LEU A 184 25.54 25.05 0.03
CA LEU A 184 25.56 25.92 1.21
C LEU A 184 26.38 25.34 2.37
N PHE A 185 26.79 24.07 2.26
CA PHE A 185 27.50 23.34 3.30
C PHE A 185 28.88 22.92 2.80
N ASN A 186 29.86 22.87 3.70
CA ASN A 186 31.21 22.37 3.38
C ASN A 186 31.23 20.83 3.47
N LEU A 187 30.63 20.17 2.49
CA LEU A 187 30.49 18.71 2.41
C LEU A 187 31.33 18.14 1.28
N ASP A 188 31.79 16.89 1.44
CA ASP A 188 32.38 16.15 0.32
C ASP A 188 31.31 15.72 -0.70
N HIS A 189 31.75 15.21 -1.86
CA HIS A 189 30.85 14.79 -2.94
C HIS A 189 29.93 13.65 -2.52
N LEU A 190 30.42 12.70 -1.71
CA LEU A 190 29.64 11.56 -1.25
C LEU A 190 28.51 12.00 -0.29
N GLN A 191 28.82 12.84 0.68
CA GLN A 191 27.86 13.40 1.64
C GLN A 191 26.82 14.27 0.93
N SER A 192 27.25 15.08 -0.04
CA SER A 192 26.36 15.89 -0.85
C SER A 192 25.40 15.01 -1.66
N ALA A 193 25.92 14.01 -2.37
CA ALA A 193 25.10 13.07 -3.14
C ALA A 193 24.12 12.29 -2.25
N LEU A 194 24.57 11.78 -1.11
CA LEU A 194 23.71 11.05 -0.16
C LEU A 194 22.58 11.92 0.39
N ARG A 195 22.85 13.18 0.75
CA ARG A 195 21.80 14.10 1.22
C ARG A 195 20.76 14.38 0.15
N GLN A 196 21.17 14.61 -1.09
CA GLN A 196 20.24 14.86 -2.21
C GLN A 196 19.40 13.62 -2.56
N ARG A 197 20.01 12.43 -2.53
CA ARG A 197 19.31 11.15 -2.71
C ARG A 197 18.28 10.94 -1.62
N LEU A 198 18.66 11.10 -0.35
CA LEU A 198 17.75 10.93 0.79
C LEU A 198 16.64 11.95 0.79
N TRP A 199 16.93 13.21 0.47
CA TRP A 199 15.89 14.24 0.34
C TRP A 199 14.85 13.84 -0.72
N THR A 200 15.30 13.34 -1.87
CA THR A 200 14.39 12.85 -2.91
C THR A 200 13.54 11.68 -2.41
N THR A 201 14.13 10.74 -1.68
CA THR A 201 13.42 9.61 -1.09
C THR A 201 12.37 10.03 -0.08
N ILE A 202 12.69 10.98 0.80
CA ILE A 202 11.76 11.54 1.79
C ILE A 202 10.57 12.15 1.07
N LEU A 203 10.81 12.91 0.00
CA LEU A 203 9.75 13.50 -0.81
C LEU A 203 8.85 12.43 -1.45
N GLU A 204 9.43 11.35 -1.98
CA GLU A 204 8.65 10.23 -2.51
C GLU A 204 7.77 9.59 -1.44
N LEU A 205 8.32 9.30 -0.26
CA LEU A 205 7.58 8.72 0.86
C LEU A 205 6.45 9.65 1.32
N VAL A 206 6.72 10.95 1.49
CA VAL A 206 5.72 11.94 1.95
C VAL A 206 4.56 12.09 0.97
N VAL A 207 4.86 12.26 -0.33
CA VAL A 207 3.81 12.44 -1.33
C VAL A 207 2.98 11.16 -1.45
N HIS A 208 3.64 10.00 -1.50
CA HIS A 208 2.98 8.70 -1.49
C HIS A 208 2.07 8.53 -0.25
N GLY A 209 2.61 8.74 0.95
CA GLY A 209 1.88 8.61 2.20
C GLY A 209 0.65 9.52 2.28
N SER A 210 0.73 10.74 1.74
CA SER A 210 -0.42 11.67 1.70
C SER A 210 -1.58 11.14 0.85
N VAL A 211 -1.28 10.51 -0.29
CA VAL A 211 -2.28 9.94 -1.20
C VAL A 211 -2.85 8.64 -0.60
N ASP A 212 -1.99 7.76 -0.09
CA ASP A 212 -2.35 6.51 0.57
C ASP A 212 -3.28 6.72 1.77
N THR A 213 -3.04 7.80 2.52
CA THR A 213 -3.80 8.10 3.71
C THR A 213 -4.96 9.06 3.49
N SER A 214 -5.08 9.62 2.28
CA SER A 214 -6.02 10.69 1.93
C SER A 214 -5.93 11.89 2.88
N THR A 215 -4.71 12.23 3.30
CA THR A 215 -4.44 13.35 4.22
C THR A 215 -3.86 14.55 3.47
N PRO A 216 -4.13 15.79 3.91
CA PRO A 216 -3.55 16.97 3.28
C PRO A 216 -2.03 16.88 3.20
N LEU A 217 -1.49 17.11 2.01
CA LEU A 217 -0.04 17.16 1.81
C LEU A 217 0.52 18.46 2.43
N LEU A 218 1.24 18.32 3.54
CA LEU A 218 1.87 19.44 4.27
C LEU A 218 3.24 19.81 3.69
N LEU A 219 3.31 19.91 2.37
CA LEU A 219 4.52 20.22 1.62
C LEU A 219 4.16 20.93 0.31
N THR A 220 4.93 21.96 -0.03
CA THR A 220 4.83 22.72 -1.28
C THR A 220 6.18 22.79 -1.98
N LEU A 221 6.17 23.16 -3.26
CA LEU A 221 7.40 23.29 -4.05
C LEU A 221 8.31 24.44 -3.60
N THR A 222 7.80 25.38 -2.79
CA THR A 222 8.56 26.51 -2.26
C THR A 222 9.27 26.20 -0.94
N ASP A 223 9.02 25.03 -0.35
CA ASP A 223 9.58 24.66 0.96
C ASP A 223 11.00 24.07 0.88
N PHE A 224 11.52 23.84 -0.33
CA PHE A 224 12.82 23.23 -0.57
C PHE A 224 13.46 23.70 -1.87
N ASP A 225 14.79 23.57 -1.95
CA ASP A 225 15.54 23.99 -3.12
C ASP A 225 15.41 22.98 -4.28
N THR A 226 15.43 23.47 -5.52
CA THR A 226 15.06 22.71 -6.73
C THR A 226 16.17 21.81 -7.28
N HIS A 227 16.88 21.11 -6.40
CA HIS A 227 17.97 20.20 -6.78
C HIS A 227 17.44 18.80 -7.16
N ILE A 228 18.10 18.18 -8.13
CA ILE A 228 17.83 16.83 -8.62
C ILE A 228 19.09 16.00 -8.37
N PRO A 229 18.98 14.72 -7.94
CA PRO A 229 20.13 13.84 -7.84
C PRO A 229 20.90 13.78 -9.16
N LEU A 230 22.23 13.81 -9.06
CA LEU A 230 23.10 13.69 -10.24
C LEU A 230 23.09 12.25 -10.79
N ASN A 231 23.17 12.12 -12.11
CA ASN A 231 23.26 10.83 -12.79
C ASN A 231 24.70 10.32 -12.78
N ILE A 232 25.12 9.71 -11.67
CA ILE A 232 26.50 9.27 -11.42
C ILE A 232 26.47 7.80 -10.97
N LEU A 233 27.49 7.03 -11.35
CA LEU A 233 27.69 5.66 -10.88
C LEU A 233 28.14 5.67 -9.41
N ASP A 234 27.62 4.75 -8.61
CA ASP A 234 28.02 4.68 -7.19
C ASP A 234 29.51 4.40 -7.00
N ALA A 235 30.12 3.62 -7.90
CA ALA A 235 31.55 3.34 -7.85
C ALA A 235 32.43 4.61 -7.97
N ASP A 236 31.91 5.67 -8.59
CA ASP A 236 32.62 6.94 -8.78
C ASP A 236 32.49 7.87 -7.55
N LEU A 237 31.64 7.52 -6.59
CA LEU A 237 31.44 8.27 -5.35
C LEU A 237 32.24 7.61 -4.22
N SER A 238 33.30 8.25 -3.75
CA SER A 238 33.99 7.80 -2.54
C SER A 238 34.44 8.94 -1.63
N SER A 239 34.59 8.62 -0.35
CA SER A 239 35.08 9.56 0.65
C SER A 239 36.51 9.99 0.35
N GLY A 240 36.77 11.29 0.30
CA GLY A 240 38.11 11.85 0.10
C GLY A 240 38.53 12.06 -1.36
N ILE A 241 37.70 11.70 -2.35
CA ILE A 241 37.88 12.19 -3.72
C ILE A 241 37.50 13.68 -3.76
N THR A 242 38.44 14.54 -4.13
CA THR A 242 38.21 15.97 -4.32
C THR A 242 37.72 16.31 -5.72
N GLU A 243 38.04 15.48 -6.72
CA GLU A 243 37.58 15.64 -8.09
C GLU A 243 36.07 15.44 -8.19
N ALA A 244 35.41 16.31 -8.95
CA ALA A 244 33.98 16.20 -9.17
C ALA A 244 33.67 14.91 -9.96
N PRO A 245 32.72 14.09 -9.51
CA PRO A 245 32.36 12.86 -10.19
C PRO A 245 31.83 13.12 -11.61
N MET A 246 32.14 12.22 -12.54
CA MET A 246 31.71 12.36 -13.93
C MET A 246 30.21 12.10 -14.06
N GLN A 247 29.46 13.15 -14.39
CA GLN A 247 28.03 13.02 -14.64
C GLN A 247 27.76 12.33 -15.98
N GLN A 248 26.98 11.26 -15.93
CA GLN A 248 26.54 10.50 -17.10
C GLN A 248 25.36 11.21 -17.79
N PRO A 249 25.25 11.13 -19.13
CA PRO A 249 24.06 11.58 -19.85
C PRO A 249 22.79 10.92 -19.29
N LEU A 250 21.68 11.65 -19.21
CA LEU A 250 20.41 11.14 -18.64
C LEU A 250 19.82 9.93 -19.39
N ARG A 251 20.25 9.70 -20.64
CA ARG A 251 19.91 8.51 -21.44
C ARG A 251 20.73 7.27 -21.08
N THR A 252 21.81 7.42 -20.34
CA THR A 252 22.64 6.33 -19.87
C THR A 252 22.10 5.85 -18.53
N PHE A 253 21.85 4.55 -18.42
CA PHE A 253 21.41 3.95 -17.18
C PHE A 253 22.53 4.00 -16.13
N THR A 254 22.15 4.42 -14.94
CA THR A 254 22.89 4.33 -13.69
C THR A 254 21.93 3.90 -12.58
N GLU A 255 22.47 3.55 -11.42
CA GLU A 255 21.67 3.23 -10.23
C GLU A 255 20.77 4.42 -9.78
N ALA A 256 21.11 5.67 -10.13
CA ALA A 256 20.31 6.86 -9.80
C ALA A 256 19.17 7.15 -10.80
N SER A 257 19.14 6.46 -11.95
CA SER A 257 18.28 6.85 -13.08
C SER A 257 16.78 6.82 -12.76
N ILE A 258 16.30 5.78 -12.06
CA ILE A 258 14.88 5.67 -11.68
C ILE A 258 14.49 6.78 -10.70
N GLN A 259 15.33 7.05 -9.70
CA GLN A 259 15.09 8.13 -8.74
C GLN A 259 15.06 9.51 -9.43
N ILE A 260 15.90 9.74 -10.45
CA ILE A 260 15.88 10.97 -11.25
C ILE A 260 14.56 11.12 -12.02
N LEU A 261 14.05 10.05 -12.63
CA LEU A 261 12.75 10.07 -13.32
C LEU A 261 11.61 10.38 -12.34
N LEU A 262 11.64 9.77 -11.15
CA LEU A 262 10.69 10.07 -10.08
C LEU A 262 10.77 11.54 -9.66
N ARG A 263 11.97 12.07 -9.40
CA ARG A 263 12.17 13.47 -9.03
C ARG A 263 11.65 14.45 -10.08
N LYS A 264 11.85 14.17 -11.37
CA LYS A 264 11.31 14.98 -12.48
C LYS A 264 9.78 15.01 -12.51
N SER A 265 9.13 13.88 -12.22
CA SER A 265 7.67 13.79 -12.16
C SER A 265 7.04 14.41 -10.90
N LEU A 266 7.84 14.67 -9.87
CA LEU A 266 7.37 15.05 -8.54
C LEU A 266 6.49 16.33 -8.53
N PRO A 267 6.81 17.42 -9.26
CA PRO A 267 5.98 18.63 -9.23
C PRO A 267 4.53 18.37 -9.63
N VAL A 268 4.31 17.58 -10.70
CA VAL A 268 2.98 17.20 -11.16
C VAL A 268 2.27 16.33 -10.12
N ARG A 269 2.99 15.41 -9.47
CA ARG A 269 2.42 14.55 -8.43
C ARG A 269 2.08 15.30 -7.15
N ILE A 270 2.87 16.29 -6.73
CA ILE A 270 2.55 17.18 -5.61
C ILE A 270 1.26 17.95 -5.90
N GLU A 271 1.14 18.52 -7.11
CA GLU A 271 -0.08 19.23 -7.52
C GLU A 271 -1.30 18.28 -7.50
N ALA A 272 -1.16 17.09 -8.10
CA ALA A 272 -2.20 16.07 -8.10
C ALA A 272 -2.60 15.62 -6.69
N ALA A 273 -1.65 15.34 -5.80
CA ALA A 273 -1.92 14.96 -4.41
C ALA A 273 -2.71 16.04 -3.67
N ARG A 274 -2.36 17.32 -3.86
CA ARG A 274 -3.08 18.46 -3.25
C ARG A 274 -4.51 18.56 -3.78
N VAL A 275 -4.73 18.34 -5.08
CA VAL A 275 -6.08 18.32 -5.67
C VAL A 275 -6.90 17.14 -5.13
N ILE A 276 -6.33 15.93 -5.12
CA ILE A 276 -6.98 14.71 -4.63
C ILE A 276 -7.40 14.87 -3.15
N ASN A 277 -6.52 15.43 -2.32
CA ASN A 277 -6.75 15.55 -0.87
C ASN A 277 -7.48 16.85 -0.46
N ASN A 278 -7.94 17.65 -1.42
CA ASN A 278 -8.71 18.86 -1.12
C ASN A 278 -10.17 18.52 -0.76
N ALA A 279 -10.42 18.22 0.51
CA ALA A 279 -11.73 17.80 1.01
C ALA A 279 -12.83 18.88 0.97
N ARG A 280 -12.46 20.16 0.85
CA ARG A 280 -13.40 21.30 0.97
C ARG A 280 -13.71 22.00 -0.35
N GLY A 281 -12.87 21.81 -1.37
CA GLY A 281 -13.06 22.44 -2.68
C GLY A 281 -13.81 21.54 -3.65
N GLU A 282 -14.66 22.14 -4.49
CA GLU A 282 -15.06 21.49 -5.72
C GLU A 282 -13.83 21.34 -6.62
N GLN A 283 -13.52 20.10 -7.00
CA GLN A 283 -12.45 19.81 -7.92
C GLN A 283 -12.87 20.26 -9.32
N SER A 284 -12.04 21.07 -10.00
CA SER A 284 -12.27 21.41 -11.41
C SER A 284 -12.05 20.18 -12.27
N TYR A 285 -13.00 19.92 -13.17
CA TYR A 285 -12.91 18.82 -14.11
C TYR A 285 -11.77 19.04 -15.12
N GLU A 286 -11.59 20.27 -15.56
CA GLU A 286 -10.52 20.70 -16.45
C GLU A 286 -9.15 20.47 -15.80
N GLN A 287 -9.02 20.80 -14.52
CA GLN A 287 -7.78 20.54 -13.77
C GLN A 287 -7.48 19.04 -13.64
N ALA A 288 -8.51 18.22 -13.42
CA ALA A 288 -8.36 16.77 -13.35
C ALA A 288 -7.86 16.18 -14.68
N ILE A 289 -8.43 16.61 -15.80
CA ILE A 289 -8.00 16.23 -17.16
C ILE A 289 -6.56 16.70 -17.43
N ALA A 290 -6.23 17.95 -17.09
CA ALA A 290 -4.90 18.50 -17.35
C ALA A 290 -3.81 17.75 -16.57
N LEU A 291 -4.07 17.45 -15.29
CA LEU A 291 -3.12 16.71 -14.44
C LEU A 291 -3.02 15.25 -14.86
N SER A 292 -4.13 14.58 -15.15
CA SER A 292 -4.08 13.18 -15.60
C SER A 292 -3.35 13.03 -16.93
N THR A 293 -3.52 13.97 -17.86
CA THR A 293 -2.78 14.00 -19.14
C THR A 293 -1.27 14.09 -18.90
N LYS A 294 -0.82 15.02 -18.05
CA LYS A 294 0.62 15.14 -17.69
C LYS A 294 1.15 13.85 -17.05
N ILE A 295 0.36 13.20 -16.19
CA ILE A 295 0.76 11.94 -15.54
C ILE A 295 0.83 10.80 -16.57
N GLN A 296 -0.08 10.76 -17.56
CA GLN A 296 -0.01 9.79 -18.66
C GLN A 296 1.25 10.01 -19.52
N ASP A 297 1.66 11.25 -19.77
CA ASP A 297 2.92 11.54 -20.45
C ASP A 297 4.13 11.01 -19.67
N ILE A 298 4.14 11.22 -18.35
CA ILE A 298 5.18 10.68 -17.45
C ILE A 298 5.20 9.14 -17.50
N CYS A 299 4.03 8.48 -17.46
CA CYS A 299 3.92 7.02 -17.61
C CYS A 299 4.56 6.56 -18.93
N ARG A 300 4.29 7.26 -20.05
CA ARG A 300 4.88 6.95 -21.36
C ARG A 300 6.39 7.11 -21.37
N GLU A 301 6.91 8.19 -20.80
CA GLU A 301 8.35 8.49 -20.72
C GLU A 301 9.09 7.42 -19.90
N ILE A 302 8.56 7.06 -18.71
CA ILE A 302 9.13 5.99 -17.88
C ILE A 302 9.07 4.66 -18.61
N ALA A 303 7.96 4.33 -19.26
CA ALA A 303 7.82 3.09 -20.01
C ALA A 303 8.84 3.02 -21.16
N GLN A 304 9.06 4.12 -21.88
CA GLN A 304 10.06 4.20 -22.94
C GLN A 304 11.48 4.00 -22.38
N TYR A 305 11.80 4.68 -21.29
CA TYR A 305 13.10 4.54 -20.63
C TYR A 305 13.35 3.09 -20.17
N CYS A 306 12.40 2.49 -19.45
CA CYS A 306 12.53 1.11 -18.99
C CYS A 306 12.62 0.10 -20.15
N ARG A 307 11.94 0.32 -21.28
CA ARG A 307 12.09 -0.53 -22.48
C ARG A 307 13.49 -0.47 -23.06
N LEU A 308 14.11 0.70 -23.11
CA LEU A 308 15.48 0.87 -23.61
C LEU A 308 16.52 0.16 -22.72
N HIS A 309 16.20 -0.04 -21.45
CA HIS A 309 17.10 -0.59 -20.44
C HIS A 309 16.57 -1.88 -19.79
N TRP A 310 15.70 -2.63 -20.47
CA TRP A 310 15.01 -3.79 -19.88
C TRP A 310 15.97 -4.90 -19.42
N THR A 311 17.13 -5.03 -20.08
CA THR A 311 18.19 -5.97 -19.70
C THR A 311 18.77 -5.71 -18.30
N ASN A 312 18.57 -4.51 -17.75
CA ASN A 312 19.08 -4.10 -16.43
C ASN A 312 18.13 -4.48 -15.28
N PHE A 313 17.33 -5.54 -15.46
CA PHE A 313 16.40 -6.07 -14.45
C PHE A 313 15.29 -5.10 -14.01
N LEU A 314 14.91 -4.12 -14.85
CA LEU A 314 13.91 -3.07 -14.55
C LEU A 314 12.44 -3.51 -14.71
N GLY A 315 12.18 -4.81 -14.88
CA GLY A 315 10.84 -5.32 -15.16
C GLY A 315 9.84 -5.08 -14.03
N MET A 316 10.26 -5.25 -12.77
CA MET A 316 9.44 -4.91 -11.60
C MET A 316 9.27 -3.39 -11.48
N HIS A 317 10.36 -2.62 -11.61
CA HIS A 317 10.38 -1.16 -11.42
C HIS A 317 9.41 -0.46 -12.35
N HIS A 318 9.42 -0.80 -13.64
CA HIS A 318 8.48 -0.22 -14.60
C HIS A 318 7.02 -0.40 -14.15
N LYS A 319 6.63 -1.65 -13.87
CA LYS A 319 5.27 -1.99 -13.48
C LYS A 319 4.88 -1.34 -12.15
N PHE A 320 5.79 -1.34 -11.17
CA PHE A 320 5.58 -0.70 -9.87
C PHE A 320 5.32 0.81 -10.05
N LEU A 321 6.18 1.51 -10.79
CA LEU A 321 6.05 2.95 -11.03
C LEU A 321 4.77 3.29 -11.82
N ASP A 322 4.48 2.54 -12.88
CA ASP A 322 3.27 2.76 -13.69
C ASP A 322 2.00 2.56 -12.84
N MET A 323 2.00 1.55 -11.98
CA MET A 323 0.92 1.30 -11.03
C MET A 323 0.74 2.45 -10.04
N GLN A 324 1.82 2.98 -9.48
CA GLN A 324 1.76 4.13 -8.57
C GLN A 324 1.24 5.39 -9.29
N LEU A 325 1.69 5.66 -10.52
CA LEU A 325 1.28 6.84 -11.28
C LEU A 325 -0.17 6.77 -11.74
N ARG A 326 -0.62 5.62 -12.25
CA ARG A 326 -2.03 5.41 -12.65
C ARG A 326 -3.01 5.57 -11.50
N ARG A 327 -2.56 5.34 -10.27
CA ARG A 327 -3.35 5.59 -9.09
C ARG A 327 -3.72 7.07 -8.92
N TYR A 328 -2.81 8.01 -9.25
CA TYR A 328 -3.16 9.43 -9.25
C TYR A 328 -4.23 9.74 -10.29
N ILE A 329 -4.13 9.16 -11.49
CA ILE A 329 -5.13 9.30 -12.55
C ILE A 329 -6.50 8.79 -12.05
N LEU A 330 -6.54 7.60 -11.46
CA LEU A 330 -7.76 7.03 -10.87
C LEU A 330 -8.38 7.97 -9.83
N LEU A 331 -7.58 8.45 -8.89
CA LEU A 331 -8.08 9.29 -7.78
C LEU A 331 -8.52 10.69 -8.25
N LEU A 332 -7.85 11.26 -9.25
CA LEU A 332 -8.27 12.53 -9.87
C LEU A 332 -9.63 12.41 -10.57
N HIS A 333 -9.88 11.28 -11.25
CA HIS A 333 -11.10 11.08 -12.04
C HIS A 333 -12.26 10.42 -11.28
N ARG A 334 -12.00 9.76 -10.13
CA ARG A 334 -13.03 9.05 -9.33
C ARG A 334 -14.24 9.93 -8.98
N PRO A 335 -14.11 11.20 -8.55
CA PRO A 335 -15.27 12.05 -8.26
C PRO A 335 -16.16 12.27 -9.49
N PHE A 336 -15.57 12.47 -10.67
CA PHE A 336 -16.29 12.70 -11.92
C PHE A 336 -16.87 11.41 -12.50
N MET A 337 -16.17 10.27 -12.35
CA MET A 337 -16.72 8.95 -12.66
C MET A 337 -18.04 8.72 -11.92
N LEU A 338 -18.10 9.08 -10.63
CA LEU A 338 -19.31 8.97 -9.83
C LEU A 338 -20.40 9.97 -10.23
N GLN A 339 -20.03 11.15 -10.73
CA GLN A 339 -20.99 12.13 -11.25
C GLN A 339 -21.54 11.75 -12.63
N ALA A 340 -20.81 10.93 -13.40
CA ALA A 340 -21.23 10.46 -14.72
C ALA A 340 -22.55 9.68 -14.71
N CYS A 341 -23.03 9.24 -13.54
CA CYS A 341 -24.35 8.63 -13.42
C CYS A 341 -25.49 9.62 -13.70
N ASN A 342 -25.27 10.89 -13.35
CA ASN A 342 -26.26 11.97 -13.44
C ASN A 342 -25.95 12.97 -14.57
N ASP A 343 -24.68 13.08 -14.98
CA ASP A 343 -24.23 14.05 -15.97
C ASP A 343 -23.31 13.40 -17.01
N PRO A 344 -23.78 13.22 -18.26
CA PRO A 344 -23.02 12.58 -19.34
C PRO A 344 -21.69 13.26 -19.68
N ARG A 345 -21.49 14.53 -19.31
CA ARG A 345 -20.22 15.26 -19.57
C ARG A 345 -19.01 14.60 -18.92
N PHE A 346 -19.23 13.82 -17.86
CA PHE A 346 -18.16 13.12 -17.14
C PHE A 346 -17.89 11.70 -17.66
N TYR A 347 -18.49 11.28 -18.78
CA TYR A 347 -18.27 9.94 -19.35
C TYR A 347 -16.80 9.63 -19.65
N LEU A 348 -16.02 10.64 -20.10
CA LEU A 348 -14.57 10.49 -20.29
C LEU A 348 -13.86 10.02 -19.01
N SER A 349 -14.29 10.48 -17.83
CA SER A 349 -13.69 10.06 -16.56
C SER A 349 -13.95 8.58 -16.26
N ARG A 350 -15.12 8.04 -16.62
CA ARG A 350 -15.38 6.60 -16.50
C ARG A 350 -14.38 5.80 -17.33
N LYS A 351 -14.18 6.19 -18.59
CA LYS A 351 -13.23 5.55 -19.50
C LYS A 351 -11.80 5.60 -18.96
N ILE A 352 -11.33 6.78 -18.53
CA ILE A 352 -9.98 6.96 -17.97
C ILE A 352 -9.78 6.12 -16.70
N CYS A 353 -10.78 6.07 -15.83
CA CYS A 353 -10.76 5.24 -14.63
C CYS A 353 -10.69 3.75 -14.99
N LEU A 354 -11.55 3.27 -15.90
CA LEU A 354 -11.52 1.88 -16.36
C LEU A 354 -10.16 1.49 -16.94
N GLU A 355 -9.62 2.29 -17.86
CA GLU A 355 -8.32 2.02 -18.50
C GLU A 355 -7.19 1.95 -17.48
N SER A 356 -7.15 2.90 -16.54
CA SER A 356 -6.14 2.93 -15.49
C SER A 356 -6.26 1.72 -14.54
N ALA A 357 -7.49 1.37 -14.13
CA ALA A 357 -7.75 0.23 -13.26
C ALA A 357 -7.42 -1.10 -13.96
N MET A 358 -7.76 -1.26 -15.24
CA MET A 358 -7.46 -2.45 -16.02
C MET A 358 -5.95 -2.64 -16.22
N ILE A 359 -5.19 -1.56 -16.45
CA ILE A 359 -3.74 -1.68 -16.57
C ILE A 359 -3.12 -2.08 -15.23
N ILE A 360 -3.53 -1.47 -14.11
CA ILE A 360 -3.07 -1.90 -12.78
C ILE A 360 -3.44 -3.37 -12.54
N ALA A 361 -4.67 -3.77 -12.87
CA ALA A 361 -5.13 -5.13 -12.70
C ALA A 361 -4.37 -6.15 -13.56
N SER A 362 -3.94 -5.75 -14.77
CA SER A 362 -3.13 -6.61 -15.65
C SER A 362 -1.81 -7.05 -15.03
N TYR A 363 -1.25 -6.26 -14.10
CA TYR A 363 -0.04 -6.64 -13.38
C TYR A 363 -0.23 -7.77 -12.36
N ALA A 364 -1.47 -8.05 -11.97
CA ALA A 364 -1.82 -9.20 -11.14
C ALA A 364 -2.24 -10.45 -11.94
N ALA A 365 -2.23 -10.38 -13.28
CA ALA A 365 -2.60 -11.51 -14.13
C ALA A 365 -1.69 -12.74 -13.93
N LEU A 366 -0.44 -12.53 -13.50
CA LEU A 366 0.53 -13.61 -13.23
C LEU A 366 0.45 -14.16 -11.79
N ILE A 367 -0.33 -13.55 -10.90
CA ILE A 367 -0.54 -14.10 -9.56
C ILE A 367 -1.38 -15.37 -9.71
N ASN A 368 -0.79 -16.53 -9.47
CA ASN A 368 -1.48 -17.82 -9.55
C ASN A 368 -1.06 -18.72 -8.38
N ILE A 369 -1.64 -18.48 -7.21
CA ILE A 369 -1.35 -19.22 -5.97
C ILE A 369 -2.32 -20.41 -5.86
N PRO A 370 -1.89 -21.61 -5.42
CA PRO A 370 -0.55 -21.97 -4.90
C PRO A 370 0.44 -22.45 -5.96
N SER A 371 0.04 -22.62 -7.21
CA SER A 371 0.77 -23.44 -8.19
C SER A 371 1.69 -22.67 -9.16
N GLY A 372 2.01 -21.40 -8.90
CA GLY A 372 2.79 -20.54 -9.78
C GLY A 372 4.08 -19.96 -9.16
N VAL A 373 5.12 -19.81 -9.97
CA VAL A 373 6.33 -19.05 -9.59
C VAL A 373 5.98 -17.58 -9.57
N LEU A 374 6.07 -16.97 -8.38
CA LEU A 374 5.76 -15.54 -8.20
C LEU A 374 6.96 -14.67 -8.57
N ASP A 375 6.72 -13.71 -9.47
CA ASP A 375 7.65 -12.60 -9.72
C ASP A 375 7.69 -11.63 -8.53
N ASP A 376 8.68 -10.73 -8.51
CA ASP A 376 8.87 -9.82 -7.37
C ASP A 376 7.69 -8.89 -7.13
N LEU A 377 7.04 -8.42 -8.20
CA LEU A 377 5.88 -7.54 -8.07
C LEU A 377 4.69 -8.30 -7.47
N SER A 378 4.49 -9.56 -7.87
CA SER A 378 3.46 -10.44 -7.32
C SER A 378 3.69 -10.68 -5.84
N ARG A 379 4.94 -11.00 -5.44
CA ARG A 379 5.33 -11.12 -4.03
C ARG A 379 5.06 -9.84 -3.25
N LEU A 380 5.42 -8.69 -3.82
CA LEU A 380 5.14 -7.38 -3.21
C LEU A 380 3.64 -7.16 -3.02
N MET A 381 2.81 -7.43 -4.04
CA MET A 381 1.36 -7.20 -3.96
C MET A 381 0.68 -8.06 -2.88
N ILE A 382 1.16 -9.29 -2.70
CA ILE A 382 0.65 -10.22 -1.69
C ILE A 382 1.07 -9.79 -0.28
N MET A 383 2.34 -9.41 -0.11
CA MET A 383 2.97 -9.16 1.20
C MET A 383 2.82 -7.75 1.73
N SER A 384 2.61 -6.76 0.88
CA SER A 384 2.60 -5.37 1.30
C SER A 384 1.27 -4.91 1.90
N THR A 385 1.24 -3.67 2.39
CA THR A 385 0.05 -2.93 2.81
C THR A 385 -0.14 -1.68 1.95
N GLY A 386 -1.27 -0.98 2.14
CA GLY A 386 -1.55 0.24 1.39
C GLY A 386 -1.62 -0.01 -0.11
N THR A 387 -0.98 0.86 -0.87
CA THR A 387 -1.08 0.91 -2.33
C THR A 387 -0.06 0.06 -3.06
N PHE A 388 0.94 -0.48 -2.34
CA PHE A 388 1.87 -1.47 -2.88
C PHE A 388 1.18 -2.79 -3.25
N ARG A 389 -0.05 -3.00 -2.76
CA ARG A 389 -0.92 -4.12 -3.15
C ARG A 389 -1.43 -4.06 -4.58
N GLY A 390 -1.27 -2.92 -5.25
CA GLY A 390 -1.62 -2.80 -6.66
C GLY A 390 -3.05 -3.16 -6.99
N ALA A 391 -3.23 -4.15 -7.86
CA ALA A 391 -4.53 -4.65 -8.28
C ALA A 391 -5.42 -5.15 -7.12
N LEU A 392 -4.82 -5.59 -6.02
CA LEU A 392 -5.52 -6.12 -4.86
C LEU A 392 -6.06 -5.01 -3.93
N THR A 393 -6.00 -3.75 -4.34
CA THR A 393 -6.50 -2.60 -3.57
C THR A 393 -7.99 -2.37 -3.82
N LEU A 394 -8.68 -1.79 -2.83
CA LEU A 394 -10.13 -1.56 -2.92
C LEU A 394 -10.47 -0.56 -4.03
N ASP A 395 -9.69 0.50 -4.23
CA ASP A 395 -9.97 1.49 -5.26
C ASP A 395 -9.94 0.92 -6.69
N VAL A 396 -9.03 -0.02 -6.99
CA VAL A 396 -9.03 -0.72 -8.28
C VAL A 396 -10.27 -1.61 -8.41
N ILE A 397 -10.53 -2.45 -7.40
CA ILE A 397 -11.69 -3.36 -7.38
C ILE A 397 -13.01 -2.58 -7.52
N THR A 398 -13.14 -1.47 -6.80
CA THR A 398 -14.30 -0.60 -6.81
C THR A 398 -14.53 0.03 -8.19
N VAL A 399 -13.49 0.55 -8.84
CA VAL A 399 -13.63 1.16 -10.17
C VAL A 399 -14.07 0.13 -11.20
N LEU A 400 -13.46 -1.06 -11.20
CA LEU A 400 -13.85 -2.15 -12.09
C LEU A 400 -15.29 -2.61 -11.84
N GLY A 401 -15.68 -2.79 -10.58
CA GLY A 401 -17.04 -3.17 -10.20
C GLY A 401 -18.10 -2.13 -10.59
N LEU A 402 -17.84 -0.85 -10.29
CA LEU A 402 -18.73 0.25 -10.65
C LEU A 402 -18.96 0.35 -12.15
N GLU A 403 -17.91 0.15 -12.95
CA GLU A 403 -18.03 0.23 -14.40
C GLU A 403 -18.94 -0.87 -14.95
N VAL A 404 -18.79 -2.12 -14.47
CA VAL A 404 -19.67 -3.22 -14.89
C VAL A 404 -21.12 -2.98 -14.46
N ILE A 405 -21.33 -2.55 -13.21
CA ILE A 405 -22.66 -2.20 -12.69
C ILE A 405 -23.32 -1.14 -13.56
N ARG A 406 -22.56 -0.10 -13.91
CA ARG A 406 -23.07 1.00 -14.71
C ARG A 406 -23.45 0.58 -16.14
N GLN A 407 -22.66 -0.30 -16.77
CA GLN A 407 -23.00 -0.86 -18.08
C GLN A 407 -24.32 -1.66 -18.03
N ILE A 408 -24.60 -2.36 -16.93
CA ILE A 408 -25.87 -3.08 -16.74
C ILE A 408 -27.05 -2.12 -16.63
N GLU A 409 -26.91 -1.08 -15.80
CA GLU A 409 -27.95 -0.05 -15.63
C GLU A 409 -28.30 0.59 -16.98
N GLU A 410 -27.29 0.95 -17.77
CA GLU A 410 -27.45 1.56 -19.09
C GLU A 410 -28.11 0.61 -20.10
N SER A 411 -27.78 -0.68 -20.05
CA SER A 411 -28.39 -1.70 -20.93
C SER A 411 -29.86 -1.96 -20.57
N ASN A 412 -30.20 -1.96 -19.28
CA ASN A 412 -31.56 -2.22 -18.79
C ASN A 412 -32.53 -1.06 -19.05
N ILE A 413 -32.03 0.17 -19.21
CA ILE A 413 -32.86 1.32 -19.61
C ILE A 413 -33.39 1.13 -21.04
N GLY A 414 -32.63 0.47 -21.93
CA GLY A 414 -33.00 0.25 -23.33
C GLY A 414 -33.99 -0.88 -23.61
N THR A 415 -34.14 -1.86 -22.71
CA THR A 415 -35.01 -3.04 -22.91
C THR A 415 -36.45 -2.87 -22.41
N SER A 416 -36.79 -1.66 -21.95
CA SER A 416 -38.09 -1.35 -21.35
C SER A 416 -39.18 -0.91 -22.34
N PHE A 417 -39.20 -1.39 -23.58
CA PHE A 417 -40.37 -1.23 -24.48
C PHE A 417 -40.46 -2.35 -25.53
N ALA A 418 -41.13 -3.47 -25.19
CA ALA A 418 -42.14 -4.13 -26.03
C ALA A 418 -42.62 -5.45 -25.37
N PRO A 419 -43.91 -5.61 -25.05
CA PRO A 419 -44.50 -6.93 -24.87
C PRO A 419 -44.65 -7.57 -26.25
N GLY A 420 -43.64 -8.31 -26.68
CA GLY A 420 -43.68 -9.15 -27.88
C GLY A 420 -44.25 -10.51 -27.53
N THR A 421 -45.41 -10.81 -28.13
CA THR A 421 -46.04 -12.12 -28.23
C THR A 421 -45.13 -13.14 -28.92
N ASP A 422 -45.25 -14.39 -28.47
CA ASP A 422 -44.80 -15.64 -29.08
C ASP A 422 -43.27 -15.88 -29.22
N GLY A 423 -42.77 -16.76 -28.35
CA GLY A 423 -42.25 -18.06 -28.78
C GLY A 423 -40.90 -18.16 -29.48
N ASP A 424 -40.26 -17.06 -29.89
CA ASP A 424 -38.91 -17.10 -30.45
C ASP A 424 -37.91 -16.32 -29.57
N LEU A 425 -36.86 -17.03 -29.13
CA LEU A 425 -35.69 -16.47 -28.45
C LEU A 425 -34.90 -15.59 -29.43
N ILE A 426 -35.41 -14.40 -29.74
CA ILE A 426 -34.61 -13.37 -30.41
C ILE A 426 -33.61 -12.88 -29.36
N LEU A 427 -32.37 -13.39 -29.41
CA LEU A 427 -31.26 -12.84 -28.66
C LEU A 427 -31.09 -11.38 -29.08
N ASP A 428 -31.29 -10.46 -28.12
CA ASP A 428 -31.02 -9.04 -28.31
C ASP A 428 -29.52 -8.84 -28.60
N PRO A 429 -29.11 -8.49 -29.83
CA PRO A 429 -27.70 -8.34 -30.19
C PRO A 429 -27.00 -7.25 -29.35
N LEU A 430 -27.75 -6.24 -28.90
CA LEU A 430 -27.21 -5.18 -28.04
C LEU A 430 -26.91 -5.72 -26.64
N ALA A 431 -27.79 -6.56 -26.09
CA ALA A 431 -27.55 -7.22 -24.81
C ALA A 431 -26.37 -8.21 -24.88
N GLU A 432 -26.22 -8.95 -25.99
CA GLU A 432 -25.06 -9.81 -26.21
C GLU A 432 -23.76 -9.02 -26.32
N MET A 433 -23.75 -7.95 -27.12
CA MET A 433 -22.60 -7.06 -27.26
C MET A 433 -22.22 -6.42 -25.92
N ALA A 434 -23.19 -5.92 -25.16
CA ALA A 434 -22.95 -5.35 -23.83
C ALA A 434 -22.37 -6.39 -22.86
N ARG A 435 -22.85 -7.65 -22.91
CA ARG A 435 -22.27 -8.76 -22.15
C ARG A 435 -20.84 -9.07 -22.56
N ALA A 436 -20.56 -9.16 -23.85
CA ALA A 436 -19.21 -9.40 -24.37
C ALA A 436 -18.22 -8.29 -23.99
N GLN A 437 -18.66 -7.03 -23.91
CA GLN A 437 -17.81 -5.89 -23.56
C GLN A 437 -17.34 -5.90 -22.09
N ARG A 438 -18.18 -6.33 -21.14
CA ARG A 438 -17.81 -6.40 -19.71
C ARG A 438 -17.08 -7.67 -19.31
N GLU A 439 -17.13 -8.72 -20.12
CA GLU A 439 -16.54 -10.03 -19.83
C GLU A 439 -15.06 -9.98 -19.41
N PRO A 440 -14.17 -9.18 -20.04
CA PRO A 440 -12.78 -9.06 -19.59
C PRO A 440 -12.64 -8.48 -18.17
N VAL A 441 -13.52 -7.54 -17.80
CA VAL A 441 -13.53 -6.93 -16.47
C VAL A 441 -14.01 -7.94 -15.43
N MET A 442 -15.05 -8.72 -15.77
CA MET A 442 -15.56 -9.79 -14.91
C MET A 442 -14.52 -10.87 -14.65
N ARG A 443 -13.83 -11.37 -15.70
CA ARG A 443 -12.72 -12.31 -15.54
C ARG A 443 -11.61 -11.77 -14.64
N THR A 444 -11.31 -10.48 -14.76
CA THR A 444 -10.33 -9.82 -13.90
C THR A 444 -10.80 -9.79 -12.44
N LEU A 445 -12.04 -9.37 -12.17
CA LEU A 445 -12.60 -9.37 -10.82
C LEU A 445 -12.63 -10.77 -10.20
N GLU A 446 -13.01 -11.79 -10.96
CA GLU A 446 -13.03 -13.17 -10.50
C GLU A 446 -11.64 -13.71 -10.19
N HIS A 447 -10.65 -13.42 -11.05
CA HIS A 447 -9.25 -13.76 -10.81
C HIS A 447 -8.74 -13.10 -9.51
N LEU A 448 -8.96 -11.80 -9.33
CA LEU A 448 -8.55 -11.10 -8.11
C LEU A 448 -9.25 -11.67 -6.85
N LYS A 449 -10.52 -12.05 -6.95
CA LYS A 449 -11.26 -12.69 -5.85
C LYS A 449 -10.61 -14.02 -5.46
N GLU A 450 -10.29 -14.85 -6.44
CA GLU A 450 -9.62 -16.13 -6.20
C GLU A 450 -8.25 -15.93 -5.54
N GLN A 451 -7.42 -15.03 -6.07
CA GLN A 451 -6.11 -14.78 -5.48
C GLN A 451 -6.20 -14.21 -4.06
N LEU A 452 -7.18 -13.34 -3.76
CA LEU A 452 -7.42 -12.87 -2.39
C LEU A 452 -7.80 -14.00 -1.42
N LEU A 453 -8.57 -14.99 -1.87
CA LEU A 453 -8.89 -16.17 -1.05
C LEU A 453 -7.63 -17.01 -0.78
N GLN A 454 -6.79 -17.21 -1.79
CA GLN A 454 -5.55 -17.97 -1.64
C GLN A 454 -4.58 -17.27 -0.68
N ILE A 455 -4.50 -15.94 -0.73
CA ILE A 455 -3.72 -15.14 0.24
C ILE A 455 -4.23 -15.35 1.68
N ILE A 456 -5.55 -15.45 1.89
CA ILE A 456 -6.12 -15.75 3.21
C ILE A 456 -5.74 -17.16 3.67
N LYS A 457 -5.79 -18.15 2.76
CA LYS A 457 -5.37 -19.53 3.04
C LYS A 457 -3.88 -19.66 3.38
N LEU A 458 -3.04 -18.76 2.87
CA LEU A 458 -1.62 -18.66 3.25
C LEU A 458 -1.39 -18.06 4.65
N GLY A 459 -2.46 -17.74 5.39
CA GLY A 459 -2.35 -17.21 6.76
C GLY A 459 -2.24 -15.68 6.84
N HIS A 460 -2.54 -14.96 5.77
CA HIS A 460 -2.60 -13.49 5.78
C HIS A 460 -4.05 -12.99 5.95
N PRO A 461 -4.46 -12.52 7.16
CA PRO A 461 -5.86 -12.29 7.49
C PRO A 461 -6.40 -10.95 6.96
N HIS A 462 -6.46 -10.81 5.63
CA HIS A 462 -6.93 -9.62 4.91
C HIS A 462 -8.35 -9.77 4.36
N LEU A 463 -9.30 -10.03 5.26
CA LEU A 463 -10.66 -10.44 4.90
C LEU A 463 -11.47 -9.37 4.14
N LYS A 464 -11.30 -8.09 4.49
CA LYS A 464 -12.13 -6.97 3.98
C LYS A 464 -12.23 -6.96 2.44
N ARG A 465 -11.10 -7.12 1.74
CA ARG A 465 -11.04 -7.04 0.27
C ARG A 465 -11.75 -8.21 -0.40
N TYR A 466 -11.54 -9.42 0.12
CA TYR A 466 -12.17 -10.63 -0.40
C TYR A 466 -13.68 -10.56 -0.24
N ILE A 467 -14.17 -10.24 0.97
CA ILE A 467 -15.60 -10.14 1.26
C ILE A 467 -16.22 -9.03 0.39
N PHE A 468 -15.59 -7.85 0.32
CA PHE A 468 -16.03 -6.76 -0.53
C PHE A 468 -16.20 -7.19 -1.99
N LEU A 469 -15.16 -7.78 -2.57
CA LEU A 469 -15.17 -8.21 -3.97
C LEU A 469 -16.17 -9.33 -4.25
N ALA A 470 -16.36 -10.26 -3.31
CA ALA A 470 -17.40 -11.27 -3.41
C ALA A 470 -18.81 -10.65 -3.44
N GLY A 471 -19.04 -9.62 -2.62
CA GLY A 471 -20.26 -8.82 -2.66
C GLY A 471 -20.45 -8.11 -4.01
N VAL A 472 -19.40 -7.50 -4.55
CA VAL A 472 -19.42 -6.83 -5.88
C VAL A 472 -19.82 -7.79 -6.99
N ILE A 473 -19.17 -8.96 -7.06
CA ILE A 473 -19.49 -9.98 -8.08
C ILE A 473 -20.92 -10.49 -7.90
N SER A 474 -21.36 -10.68 -6.66
CA SER A 474 -22.74 -11.12 -6.37
C SER A 474 -23.79 -10.09 -6.79
N GLN A 475 -23.54 -8.80 -6.54
CA GLN A 475 -24.41 -7.71 -7.01
C GLN A 475 -24.51 -7.73 -8.54
N ILE A 476 -23.38 -7.80 -9.25
CA ILE A 476 -23.34 -7.84 -10.71
C ILE A 476 -24.19 -8.99 -11.26
N ARG A 477 -23.98 -10.21 -10.74
CA ARG A 477 -24.73 -11.40 -11.16
C ARG A 477 -26.22 -11.33 -10.85
N ALA A 478 -26.59 -10.73 -9.71
CA ALA A 478 -27.99 -10.51 -9.36
C ALA A 478 -28.66 -9.53 -10.34
N MET A 479 -27.97 -8.45 -10.71
CA MET A 479 -28.47 -7.49 -11.70
C MET A 479 -28.61 -8.11 -13.10
N GLU A 480 -27.70 -8.99 -13.50
CA GLU A 480 -27.78 -9.73 -14.78
C GLU A 480 -28.96 -10.71 -14.86
N THR A 481 -29.32 -11.32 -13.74
CA THR A 481 -30.36 -12.34 -13.65
C THR A 481 -31.71 -11.79 -13.21
N GLY A 482 -31.81 -10.47 -12.98
CA GLY A 482 -33.02 -9.82 -12.47
C GLY A 482 -33.38 -10.20 -11.03
N GLN A 483 -32.45 -10.77 -10.27
CA GLN A 483 -32.66 -11.15 -8.87
C GLN A 483 -32.51 -9.95 -7.92
N GLY A 484 -33.10 -10.05 -6.74
CA GLY A 484 -32.93 -9.04 -5.69
C GLY A 484 -31.46 -8.90 -5.27
N VAL A 485 -30.89 -7.71 -5.50
CA VAL A 485 -29.48 -7.40 -5.24
C VAL A 485 -29.12 -7.54 -3.76
N GLN A 486 -29.89 -6.91 -2.86
CA GLN A 486 -29.59 -6.88 -1.43
C GLN A 486 -29.52 -8.29 -0.81
N PRO A 487 -30.51 -9.20 -1.01
CA PRO A 487 -30.40 -10.58 -0.55
C PRO A 487 -29.19 -11.34 -1.11
N ALA A 488 -28.82 -11.10 -2.38
CA ALA A 488 -27.67 -11.76 -2.99
C ALA A 488 -26.35 -11.34 -2.33
N VAL A 489 -26.15 -10.02 -2.12
CA VAL A 489 -24.96 -9.47 -1.46
C VAL A 489 -24.84 -9.95 -0.01
N VAL A 490 -25.95 -9.97 0.75
CA VAL A 490 -25.97 -10.47 2.14
C VAL A 490 -25.50 -11.92 2.19
N ARG A 491 -26.07 -12.79 1.34
CA ARG A 491 -25.68 -14.21 1.26
C ARG A 491 -24.21 -14.38 0.88
N ALA A 492 -23.73 -13.59 -0.08
CA ALA A 492 -22.32 -13.63 -0.48
C ALA A 492 -21.38 -13.20 0.65
N ALA A 493 -21.76 -12.20 1.46
CA ALA A 493 -20.99 -11.77 2.62
C ALA A 493 -20.95 -12.85 3.71
N GLN A 494 -22.10 -13.47 4.04
CA GLN A 494 -22.17 -14.59 4.99
C GLN A 494 -21.31 -15.77 4.54
N GLU A 495 -21.45 -16.21 3.29
CA GLU A 495 -20.66 -17.31 2.76
C GLU A 495 -19.16 -16.98 2.75
N SER A 496 -18.80 -15.77 2.34
CA SER A 496 -17.42 -15.31 2.36
C SER A 496 -16.82 -15.31 3.77
N LEU A 497 -17.58 -14.92 4.78
CA LEU A 497 -17.15 -14.99 6.18
C LEU A 497 -16.93 -16.44 6.64
N ARG A 498 -17.82 -17.38 6.29
CA ARG A 498 -17.63 -18.80 6.61
C ARG A 498 -16.35 -19.34 5.97
N ILE A 499 -16.18 -19.09 4.67
CA ILE A 499 -14.98 -19.49 3.91
C ILE A 499 -13.71 -18.91 4.56
N CYS A 500 -13.73 -17.61 4.91
CA CYS A 500 -12.60 -16.95 5.56
C CYS A 500 -12.28 -17.58 6.92
N TYR A 501 -13.30 -17.86 7.73
CA TYR A 501 -13.14 -18.47 9.04
C TYR A 501 -12.48 -19.85 8.93
N THR A 502 -13.00 -20.72 8.06
CA THR A 502 -12.43 -22.05 7.81
C THR A 502 -11.00 -21.96 7.29
N ALA A 503 -10.73 -21.08 6.32
CA ALA A 503 -9.39 -20.90 5.77
C ALA A 503 -8.37 -20.46 6.84
N LEU A 504 -8.75 -19.52 7.70
CA LEU A 504 -7.90 -19.06 8.80
C LEU A 504 -7.68 -20.13 9.88
N GLN A 505 -8.70 -20.93 10.19
CA GLN A 505 -8.54 -22.06 11.10
C GLN A 505 -7.56 -23.09 10.57
N SER A 506 -7.69 -23.46 9.28
CA SER A 506 -6.78 -24.43 8.64
C SER A 506 -5.34 -23.90 8.54
N ALA A 507 -5.16 -22.58 8.37
CA ALA A 507 -3.84 -21.96 8.32
C ALA A 507 -3.18 -21.80 9.71
N SER A 508 -3.96 -21.87 10.79
CA SER A 508 -3.46 -21.75 12.16
C SER A 508 -3.03 -23.12 12.70
N THR A 509 -1.75 -23.48 12.61
CA THR A 509 -1.22 -24.62 13.38
C THR A 509 -1.34 -24.34 14.88
N PRO A 510 -1.74 -25.31 15.72
CA PRO A 510 -1.84 -25.09 17.16
C PRO A 510 -0.42 -24.98 17.74
N ILE A 511 0.02 -23.75 17.98
CA ILE A 511 1.16 -23.51 18.87
C ILE A 511 0.57 -23.38 20.27
N ASP A 512 0.76 -24.43 21.09
CA ASP A 512 0.44 -24.41 22.51
C ASP A 512 1.36 -23.42 23.22
N LEU A 513 0.84 -22.23 23.50
CA LEU A 513 1.38 -21.33 24.50
C LEU A 513 0.26 -21.01 25.49
N GLN A 514 0.27 -21.74 26.60
CA GLN A 514 -0.48 -21.40 27.80
C GLN A 514 0.17 -20.14 28.42
N ASP A 515 -0.52 -19.00 28.39
CA ASP A 515 -0.64 -18.16 29.60
C ASP A 515 -1.68 -17.01 29.44
N PRO A 516 -2.34 -16.58 30.54
CA PRO A 516 -3.51 -15.71 30.53
C PRO A 516 -3.15 -14.26 30.85
N LEU A 517 -3.03 -13.41 29.82
CA LEU A 517 -3.16 -11.95 29.99
C LEU A 517 -4.10 -11.39 28.93
N ASN A 518 -5.39 -11.63 29.17
CA ASN A 518 -6.50 -11.00 28.47
C ASN A 518 -6.80 -9.63 29.09
N ASN A 519 -6.67 -8.58 28.29
CA ASN A 519 -7.62 -7.47 28.12
C ASN A 519 -6.90 -6.18 27.75
N PHE A 520 -6.59 -6.04 26.45
CA PHE A 520 -6.63 -4.74 25.80
C PHE A 520 -7.63 -4.83 24.67
N ASP A 521 -8.81 -4.26 24.92
CA ASP A 521 -9.89 -4.16 23.96
C ASP A 521 -9.53 -3.09 22.92
N PHE A 522 -8.81 -3.50 21.87
CA PHE A 522 -8.79 -2.73 20.63
C PHE A 522 -10.11 -2.98 19.91
N ASN A 523 -11.12 -2.24 20.36
CA ASN A 523 -12.33 -2.06 19.61
C ASN A 523 -11.99 -1.36 18.29
N ASP A 524 -12.07 -2.10 17.18
CA ASP A 524 -12.11 -1.55 15.84
C ASP A 524 -13.56 -1.56 15.34
N PRO A 525 -14.38 -0.56 15.73
CA PRO A 525 -15.75 -0.42 15.28
C PRO A 525 -15.86 -0.17 13.76
N ALA A 526 -14.76 0.19 13.08
CA ALA A 526 -14.76 0.43 11.64
C ALA A 526 -15.06 -0.83 10.83
N PHE A 527 -14.55 -2.01 11.23
CA PHE A 527 -14.81 -3.27 10.50
C PHE A 527 -16.29 -3.71 10.56
N LEU A 528 -16.97 -3.45 11.68
CA LEU A 528 -18.40 -3.74 11.85
C LEU A 528 -19.26 -2.69 11.13
N MET A 529 -18.91 -1.40 11.23
CA MET A 529 -19.61 -0.35 10.48
C MET A 529 -19.44 -0.51 8.96
N ASP A 530 -18.25 -0.89 8.49
CA ASP A 530 -17.96 -1.13 7.07
C ASP A 530 -18.79 -2.29 6.52
N LEU A 531 -19.01 -3.35 7.31
CA LEU A 531 -19.78 -4.51 6.85
C LEU A 531 -21.28 -4.26 6.97
N GLU A 532 -21.75 -3.57 8.02
CA GLU A 532 -23.14 -3.15 8.13
C GLU A 532 -23.53 -2.15 7.04
N THR A 533 -22.64 -1.22 6.65
CA THR A 533 -22.86 -0.32 5.51
C THR A 533 -22.77 -1.06 4.19
N MET A 534 -21.76 -1.91 3.98
CA MET A 534 -21.66 -2.76 2.78
C MET A 534 -22.90 -3.64 2.56
N VAL A 535 -23.57 -4.08 3.63
CA VAL A 535 -24.77 -4.93 3.56
C VAL A 535 -26.07 -4.12 3.44
N SER A 536 -26.07 -2.84 3.82
CA SER A 536 -27.23 -1.96 3.76
C SER A 536 -27.24 -0.98 2.58
N THR A 537 -26.12 -0.81 1.87
CA THR A 537 -25.98 0.20 0.81
C THR A 537 -25.33 -0.35 -0.46
N PHE A 538 -25.84 0.08 -1.63
CA PHE A 538 -25.28 -0.26 -2.94
C PHE A 538 -23.82 0.22 -3.04
N ILE A 539 -22.99 -0.39 -3.90
CA ILE A 539 -21.57 0.00 -4.08
C ILE A 539 -21.40 1.52 -4.29
N CYS A 540 -22.31 2.18 -4.99
CA CYS A 540 -22.31 3.65 -5.18
C CYS A 540 -22.37 4.42 -3.86
N ASP A 541 -23.16 3.95 -2.90
CA ASP A 541 -23.33 4.55 -1.57
C ASP A 541 -22.18 4.16 -0.64
N TRP A 542 -21.64 2.93 -0.75
CA TRP A 542 -20.41 2.54 -0.07
C TRP A 542 -19.23 3.42 -0.48
N VAL A 543 -19.13 3.79 -1.76
CA VAL A 543 -18.08 4.69 -2.26
C VAL A 543 -18.26 6.14 -1.81
N ARG A 544 -19.51 6.62 -1.72
CA ARG A 544 -19.81 7.94 -1.13
C ARG A 544 -19.49 7.97 0.36
N PHE A 545 -19.78 6.88 1.06
CA PHE A 545 -19.50 6.69 2.47
C PHE A 545 -18.00 6.57 2.74
N GLU A 546 -17.24 5.80 1.95
CA GLU A 546 -15.78 5.65 2.08
C GLU A 546 -15.08 7.02 1.98
N ARG A 547 -15.56 7.95 1.16
CA ARG A 547 -15.03 9.33 1.09
C ARG A 547 -15.32 10.15 2.35
N GLN A 548 -16.49 10.00 2.97
CA GLN A 548 -16.85 10.68 4.22
C GLN A 548 -16.17 10.03 5.44
N ASP A 549 -16.07 8.71 5.48
CA ASP A 549 -15.45 7.96 6.57
C ASP A 549 -13.93 7.94 6.51
N LEU A 550 -13.26 8.05 5.35
CA LEU A 550 -11.81 8.31 5.31
C LEU A 550 -11.44 9.61 6.02
N ILE A 551 -12.33 10.61 5.96
CA ILE A 551 -12.19 11.91 6.66
C ILE A 551 -12.59 11.78 8.14
N ILE A 552 -13.66 11.06 8.46
CA ILE A 552 -14.23 10.99 9.83
C ILE A 552 -13.59 9.88 10.69
N SER A 553 -13.43 8.66 10.17
CA SER A 553 -12.92 7.49 10.92
C SER A 553 -11.45 7.58 11.33
N ARG A 554 -10.65 8.39 10.61
CA ARG A 554 -9.23 8.65 10.92
C ARG A 554 -9.03 9.87 11.82
N THR A 555 -10.03 10.74 11.89
CA THR A 555 -10.11 11.81 12.89
C THR A 555 -10.77 11.24 14.15
N ARG A 556 -10.15 10.23 14.78
CA ARG A 556 -10.61 9.76 16.09
C ARG A 556 -10.44 10.93 17.06
N ILE A 557 -11.55 11.54 17.47
CA ILE A 557 -11.60 12.24 18.76
C ILE A 557 -11.38 11.12 19.78
N LEU A 558 -10.13 10.91 20.20
CA LEU A 558 -9.87 10.10 21.38
C LEU A 558 -10.72 10.71 22.49
N PRO A 559 -11.61 9.95 23.15
CA PRO A 559 -12.32 10.48 24.29
C PRO A 559 -11.25 10.95 25.27
N TRP A 560 -11.27 12.24 25.61
CA TRP A 560 -10.48 12.79 26.69
C TRP A 560 -10.98 12.16 27.99
N THR A 561 -10.52 10.95 28.30
CA THR A 561 -10.75 10.33 29.59
C THR A 561 -9.84 11.04 30.58
N PHE A 562 -10.36 12.12 31.19
CA PHE A 562 -9.77 12.62 32.43
C PHE A 562 -9.75 11.46 33.43
N PRO A 563 -8.59 11.12 34.02
CA PRO A 563 -8.58 10.16 35.10
C PRO A 563 -9.41 10.75 36.24
N ARG A 564 -10.53 10.09 36.58
CA ARG A 564 -11.21 10.33 37.85
C ARG A 564 -10.21 9.96 38.95
N SER A 565 -9.60 10.96 39.55
CA SER A 565 -8.75 10.79 40.72
C SER A 565 -9.52 10.06 41.82
N CYS A 566 -8.88 9.01 42.31
CA CYS A 566 -9.31 8.10 43.35
C CYS A 566 -9.91 8.83 44.57
N SER A 567 -11.10 8.39 44.97
CA SER A 567 -11.53 8.43 46.36
C SER A 567 -10.78 7.35 47.14
N HIS A 568 -10.07 7.71 48.22
CA HIS A 568 -10.13 6.94 49.46
C HIS A 568 -9.64 7.75 50.68
N HIS A 569 -10.59 7.93 51.60
CA HIS A 569 -10.51 7.94 53.06
C HIS A 569 -9.20 8.29 53.79
N SER A 570 -9.33 9.26 54.71
CA SER A 570 -8.77 9.12 56.06
C SER A 570 -9.91 9.13 57.09
N LYS A 571 -9.80 8.22 58.06
CA LYS A 571 -10.69 7.98 59.20
C LYS A 571 -10.54 9.06 60.28
N GLY A 572 -11.65 9.33 60.99
CA GLY A 572 -11.80 9.36 62.46
C GLY A 572 -10.95 10.31 63.31
N GLY A 573 -11.64 11.15 64.10
CA GLY A 573 -11.08 11.97 65.18
C GLY A 573 -11.93 13.20 65.41
#